data_AF-A0A3Q7TUS1-F1
#
_entry.id   AF-A0A3Q7TUS1-F1
#
_cell.length_a   1.000
_cell.length_b   1.000
_cell.length_c   1.000
_cell.angle_alpha   90.00
_cell.angle_beta   90.00
_cell.angle_gamma   90.00
#
_symmetry.space_group_name_H-M   'P 1'
#
loop_
_entity.id
_entity.type
_entity.pdbx_description
1 polymer ?
#
loop_
_entity_poly.entity_id
_entity_poly.type
_entity_poly.pdbx_seq_one_letter_code
_entity_poly.pdbx_strand_id
1 'polypeptide(L)'
;MKLEFTEKNYNSFVLQNLNKQRKRKEYWDMALTVDHHVFFAHRNVLAAVSPLVKSLISSNDMKTTDELFITIDPNYLSPATVDQLLDYFYSGKVVISEQNVEELLRGAQYFNTPRLRIHCNDFLIKSIRRANCLRYLFLAELFELKEVSDLAYSGIRDNFHYWASPEGCMHFMRCPPVIFGRLLRDENLHVLNEDQALSALINWVYFRKDEREKYFKKFFNYINLNAVSNKTLMFASNKLMGMENSSAHATLIESVLVDRKQEKPSSLLSYQRKGALLDSVVILGGQKAHGKFNDGVFAYIIQENLWLKLSEMPYRAAALSATSAGRYIYISGGTTEQISGLKTAWRYDMDDNSWTKLPDLPIGLVFHTMVTCGGTVYSVGGSIAPRRYVSNIYRYDERKEAWCLAGKMSIPMDGTAVITKGDRNLYIVTGRCLVKGYISRVGVVDCFDTNTGDVVQCITFPIEFNHRPLLSFHQDNILCVHSHRQSVEINLQKIKANKTTTSVPLLPNNCPLDVSHAICSIGDSRVFVCGGVTTTSDVQTKDYTINPNAYLLDQKTGEWKTLAPPPEALDCPACCLAKLPCKILQRI
;
A
#
# COMPACT_ATOMS: atom_id res chain seq x y z
N MET A 1 -53.57 34.73 23.92
CA MET A 1 -52.55 34.49 22.87
C MET A 1 -51.25 34.11 23.57
N LYS A 2 -50.59 33.02 23.19
CA LYS A 2 -49.27 32.64 23.73
C LYS A 2 -48.27 32.66 22.58
N LEU A 3 -47.12 33.29 22.79
CA LEU A 3 -46.00 33.32 21.85
C LEU A 3 -44.80 32.64 22.51
N GLU A 4 -44.25 31.63 21.86
CA GLU A 4 -43.01 30.96 22.24
C GLU A 4 -41.86 31.54 21.43
N PHE A 5 -40.79 31.98 22.09
CA PHE A 5 -39.57 32.53 21.47
C PHE A 5 -38.38 31.64 21.81
N THR A 6 -37.59 31.31 20.79
CA THR A 6 -36.35 30.54 20.95
C THR A 6 -35.19 31.34 20.36
N GLU A 7 -34.25 31.75 21.22
CA GLU A 7 -33.03 32.41 20.78
C GLU A 7 -32.05 31.38 20.18
N LYS A 8 -31.69 31.57 18.90
CA LYS A 8 -30.73 30.68 18.23
C LYS A 8 -29.35 30.81 18.89
N ASN A 9 -28.70 29.67 19.14
CA ASN A 9 -27.35 29.56 19.71
C ASN A 9 -27.18 30.03 21.17
N TYR A 10 -28.27 30.30 21.91
CA TYR A 10 -28.20 30.72 23.32
C TYR A 10 -27.33 29.78 24.18
N ASN A 11 -27.48 28.46 24.03
CA ASN A 11 -26.67 27.47 24.74
C ASN A 11 -25.15 27.63 24.50
N SER A 12 -24.76 27.96 23.26
CA SER A 12 -23.35 28.17 22.90
C SER A 12 -22.84 29.48 23.51
N PHE A 13 -23.65 30.54 23.48
CA PHE A 13 -23.32 31.82 24.12
C PHE A 13 -23.08 31.65 25.62
N VAL A 14 -23.94 30.92 26.34
CA VAL A 14 -23.79 30.66 27.78
C VAL A 14 -22.46 29.95 28.07
N LEU A 15 -22.19 28.83 27.39
CA LEU A 15 -20.96 28.06 27.60
C LEU A 15 -19.68 28.84 27.23
N GLN A 16 -19.73 29.69 26.20
CA GLN A 16 -18.62 30.57 25.86
C GLN A 16 -18.32 31.59 26.95
N ASN A 17 -19.35 32.17 27.58
CA ASN A 17 -19.15 33.11 28.68
C ASN A 17 -18.67 32.39 29.95
N LEU A 18 -19.17 31.20 30.24
CA LEU A 18 -18.64 30.35 31.31
C LEU A 18 -17.15 30.01 31.07
N ASN A 19 -16.72 29.79 29.82
CA ASN A 19 -15.30 29.57 29.53
C ASN A 19 -14.46 30.84 29.77
N LYS A 20 -15.00 32.03 29.45
CA LYS A 20 -14.32 33.31 29.75
C LYS A 20 -14.16 33.51 31.26
N GLN A 21 -15.20 33.23 32.05
CA GLN A 21 -15.16 33.27 33.51
C GLN A 21 -14.11 32.31 34.06
N ARG A 22 -14.07 31.07 33.54
CA ARG A 22 -13.05 30.07 33.89
C ARG A 22 -11.63 30.60 33.65
N LYS A 23 -11.35 31.14 32.46
CA LYS A 23 -10.03 31.68 32.10
C LYS A 23 -9.64 32.91 32.94
N ARG A 24 -10.62 33.66 33.46
CA ARG A 24 -10.42 34.79 34.39
C ARG A 24 -10.39 34.38 35.86
N LYS A 25 -10.62 33.10 36.18
CA LYS A 25 -10.73 32.57 37.55
C LYS A 25 -11.88 33.21 38.34
N GLU A 26 -12.99 33.51 37.67
CA GLU A 26 -14.21 34.03 38.29
C GLU A 26 -15.14 32.87 38.66
N TYR A 27 -15.77 32.94 39.83
CA TYR A 27 -16.83 32.02 40.29
C TYR A 27 -16.48 30.52 40.27
N TRP A 28 -15.20 30.17 40.34
CA TRP A 28 -14.77 28.77 40.40
C TRP A 28 -15.13 28.15 41.75
N ASP A 29 -15.53 26.88 41.71
CA ASP A 29 -15.89 26.03 42.85
C ASP A 29 -15.22 24.65 42.75
N MET A 30 -14.27 24.51 41.81
CA MET A 30 -13.47 23.32 41.57
C MET A 30 -12.08 23.68 41.05
N ALA A 31 -11.07 22.92 41.45
CA ALA A 31 -9.71 23.02 40.92
C ALA A 31 -9.11 21.63 40.62
N LEU A 32 -8.44 21.51 39.49
CA LEU A 32 -7.65 20.34 39.08
C LEU A 32 -6.17 20.67 39.23
N THR A 33 -5.42 19.85 39.95
CA THR A 33 -3.98 20.05 40.16
C THR A 33 -3.21 18.94 39.47
N VAL A 34 -2.27 19.31 38.59
CA VAL A 34 -1.36 18.38 37.90
C VAL A 34 0.05 18.93 38.06
N ASP A 35 0.91 18.17 38.75
CA ASP A 35 2.26 18.64 39.10
C ASP A 35 2.21 20.02 39.81
N HIS A 36 2.86 21.06 39.25
CA HIS A 36 2.82 22.43 39.78
C HIS A 36 1.71 23.32 39.19
N HIS A 37 0.85 22.78 38.33
CA HIS A 37 -0.18 23.54 37.62
C HIS A 37 -1.54 23.36 38.27
N VAL A 38 -2.26 24.48 38.47
CA VAL A 38 -3.62 24.49 39.02
C VAL A 38 -4.59 25.05 37.99
N PHE A 39 -5.62 24.27 37.66
CA PHE A 39 -6.66 24.61 36.69
C PHE A 39 -7.99 24.82 37.39
N PHE A 40 -8.46 26.06 37.40
CA PHE A 40 -9.76 26.43 37.98
C PHE A 40 -10.90 26.11 37.02
N ALA A 41 -12.02 25.63 37.55
CA ALA A 41 -13.20 25.25 36.79
C ALA A 41 -14.49 25.42 37.61
N HIS A 42 -15.61 25.36 36.90
CA HIS A 42 -16.94 25.26 37.49
C HIS A 42 -17.38 23.79 37.57
N ARG A 43 -17.71 23.36 38.78
CA ARG A 43 -18.16 22.02 39.16
C ARG A 43 -19.40 21.61 38.39
N ASN A 44 -20.35 22.53 38.20
CA ASN A 44 -21.59 22.27 37.45
C ASN A 44 -21.34 21.94 35.97
N VAL A 45 -20.40 22.63 35.31
CA VAL A 45 -20.05 22.36 33.90
C VAL A 45 -19.40 20.99 33.80
N LEU A 46 -18.42 20.68 34.67
CA LEU A 46 -17.74 19.39 34.65
C LEU A 46 -18.69 18.24 35.04
N ALA A 47 -19.58 18.42 36.01
CA ALA A 47 -20.58 17.42 36.38
C ALA A 47 -21.60 17.15 35.25
N ALA A 48 -21.86 18.15 34.39
CA ALA A 48 -22.75 17.99 33.25
C ALA A 48 -22.12 17.14 32.13
N VAL A 49 -20.80 17.15 31.99
CA VAL A 49 -20.08 16.47 30.89
C VAL A 49 -19.28 15.24 31.31
N SER A 50 -18.94 15.12 32.59
CA SER A 50 -18.13 14.05 33.18
C SER A 50 -18.92 13.31 34.25
N PRO A 51 -19.37 12.06 33.97
CA PRO A 51 -19.98 11.19 34.95
C PRO A 51 -19.10 10.92 36.17
N LEU A 52 -17.76 10.88 35.99
CA LEU A 52 -16.82 10.76 37.10
C LEU A 52 -17.00 11.92 38.08
N VAL A 53 -16.91 13.16 37.58
CA VAL A 53 -17.05 14.36 38.44
C VAL A 53 -18.42 14.39 39.09
N LYS A 54 -19.48 14.04 38.35
CA LYS A 54 -20.84 13.91 38.91
C LYS A 54 -20.88 12.91 40.08
N SER A 55 -20.28 11.73 39.92
CA SER A 55 -20.24 10.71 40.98
C SER A 55 -19.42 11.16 42.20
N LEU A 56 -18.27 11.82 42.00
CA LEU A 56 -17.44 12.35 43.09
C LEU A 56 -18.18 13.39 43.93
N ILE A 57 -18.98 14.24 43.29
CA ILE A 57 -19.80 15.24 43.99
C ILE A 57 -20.90 14.53 44.79
N SER A 58 -21.57 13.54 44.19
CA SER A 58 -22.65 12.79 44.85
C SER A 58 -22.17 11.89 45.98
N SER A 59 -20.96 11.32 45.89
CA SER A 59 -20.43 10.39 46.90
C SER A 59 -19.89 11.09 48.15
N ASN A 60 -19.41 12.33 48.00
CA ASN A 60 -18.74 13.06 49.08
C ASN A 60 -19.70 13.93 49.92
N ASP A 61 -21.01 13.84 49.70
CA ASP A 61 -22.06 14.62 50.39
C ASP A 61 -21.71 16.13 50.47
N MET A 62 -21.12 16.66 49.39
CA MET A 62 -20.53 17.99 49.37
C MET A 62 -21.62 19.06 49.50
N LYS A 63 -21.40 20.01 50.42
CA LYS A 63 -22.28 21.17 50.58
C LYS A 63 -22.05 22.17 49.44
N THR A 64 -22.96 23.13 49.30
CA THR A 64 -22.84 24.22 48.31
C THR A 64 -21.66 25.16 48.55
N THR A 65 -21.09 25.13 49.76
CA THR A 65 -19.92 25.95 50.16
C THR A 65 -18.58 25.27 49.93
N ASP A 66 -18.58 23.98 49.59
CA ASP A 66 -17.35 23.18 49.58
C ASP A 66 -16.71 23.20 48.18
N GLU A 67 -15.43 23.59 48.13
CA GLU A 67 -14.60 23.56 46.92
C GLU A 67 -14.10 22.13 46.64
N LEU A 68 -14.17 21.69 45.38
CA LEU A 68 -13.71 20.36 44.97
C LEU A 68 -12.28 20.43 44.40
N PHE A 69 -11.34 19.74 45.04
CA PHE A 69 -9.97 19.59 44.56
C PHE A 69 -9.74 18.18 44.00
N ILE A 70 -9.24 18.09 42.77
CA ILE A 70 -8.85 16.84 42.14
C ILE A 70 -7.37 16.90 41.77
N THR A 71 -6.56 16.03 42.37
CA THR A 71 -5.14 15.87 42.01
C THR A 71 -5.00 14.76 40.97
N ILE A 72 -4.35 15.07 39.85
CA ILE A 72 -4.09 14.13 38.76
C ILE A 72 -2.60 13.85 38.69
N ASP A 73 -2.24 12.57 38.59
CA ASP A 73 -0.86 12.12 38.43
C ASP A 73 -0.28 12.66 37.09
N PRO A 74 0.84 13.41 37.12
CA PRO A 74 1.46 13.92 35.90
C PRO A 74 1.99 12.82 34.97
N ASN A 75 2.23 11.61 35.47
CA ASN A 75 2.58 10.47 34.62
C ASN A 75 1.37 9.92 33.84
N TYR A 76 0.15 10.27 34.25
CA TYR A 76 -1.08 9.83 33.60
C TYR A 76 -1.61 10.87 32.61
N LEU A 77 -1.68 12.15 33.00
CA LEU A 77 -2.09 13.26 32.14
C LEU A 77 -1.15 14.45 32.31
N SER A 78 -0.69 15.02 31.19
CA SER A 78 0.09 16.25 31.23
C SER A 78 -0.78 17.49 31.52
N PRO A 79 -0.20 18.57 32.08
CA PRO A 79 -0.90 19.84 32.27
C PRO A 79 -1.51 20.38 30.96
N ALA A 80 -0.81 20.22 29.83
CA ALA A 80 -1.28 20.67 28.53
C ALA A 80 -2.54 19.92 28.08
N THR A 81 -2.62 18.62 28.32
CA THR A 81 -3.81 17.82 28.01
C THR A 81 -4.98 18.18 28.91
N VAL A 82 -4.75 18.43 30.21
CA VAL A 82 -5.82 18.87 31.12
C VAL A 82 -6.42 20.21 30.67
N ASP A 83 -5.61 21.17 30.25
CA ASP A 83 -6.13 22.43 29.70
C ASP A 83 -6.93 22.22 28.42
N GLN A 84 -6.46 21.35 27.50
CA GLN A 84 -7.20 21.01 26.28
C GLN A 84 -8.55 20.33 26.58
N LEU A 85 -8.59 19.43 27.57
CA LEU A 85 -9.82 18.76 27.99
C LEU A 85 -10.81 19.75 28.62
N LEU A 86 -10.32 20.70 29.43
CA LEU A 86 -11.15 21.77 29.97
C LEU A 86 -11.69 22.67 28.86
N ASP A 87 -10.87 23.09 27.90
CA ASP A 87 -11.36 23.84 26.75
C ASP A 87 -12.40 23.03 25.94
N TYR A 88 -12.22 21.72 25.79
CA TYR A 88 -13.21 20.83 25.19
C TYR A 88 -14.53 20.77 25.98
N PHE A 89 -14.48 20.64 27.30
CA PHE A 89 -15.68 20.57 28.15
C PHE A 89 -16.52 21.85 28.09
N TYR A 90 -15.88 23.00 27.89
CA TYR A 90 -16.57 24.28 27.80
C TYR A 90 -16.95 24.68 26.37
N SER A 91 -16.25 24.19 25.35
CA SER A 91 -16.46 24.63 23.96
C SER A 91 -17.02 23.57 23.02
N GLY A 92 -16.93 22.28 23.39
CA GLY A 92 -17.18 21.14 22.52
C GLY A 92 -16.12 20.93 21.43
N LYS A 93 -14.97 21.64 21.49
CA LYS A 93 -13.93 21.62 20.46
C LYS A 93 -12.61 21.10 21.02
N VAL A 94 -11.97 20.20 20.29
CA VAL A 94 -10.62 19.70 20.56
C VAL A 94 -9.93 19.42 19.23
N VAL A 95 -8.62 19.63 19.18
CA VAL A 95 -7.79 19.25 18.03
C VAL A 95 -7.13 17.92 18.37
N ILE A 96 -7.38 16.88 17.57
CA ILE A 96 -6.78 15.56 17.73
C ILE A 96 -5.65 15.42 16.72
N SER A 97 -4.47 15.01 17.18
CA SER A 97 -3.27 14.79 16.37
C SER A 97 -2.54 13.52 16.80
N GLU A 98 -1.55 13.08 16.00
CA GLU A 98 -0.75 11.89 16.36
C GLU A 98 0.04 12.08 17.66
N GLN A 99 0.34 13.32 18.04
CA GLN A 99 1.11 13.65 19.23
C GLN A 99 0.27 13.61 20.52
N ASN A 100 -1.01 13.97 20.46
CA ASN A 100 -1.85 14.10 21.66
C ASN A 100 -2.92 13.01 21.81
N VAL A 101 -3.20 12.20 20.77
CA VAL A 101 -4.31 11.23 20.79
C VAL A 101 -4.23 10.23 21.95
N GLU A 102 -3.02 9.81 22.33
CA GLU A 102 -2.83 8.90 23.46
C GLU A 102 -3.23 9.53 24.80
N GLU A 103 -2.79 10.75 25.07
CA GLU A 103 -3.18 11.46 26.30
C GLU A 103 -4.65 11.86 26.27
N LEU A 104 -5.21 12.21 25.12
CA LEU A 104 -6.65 12.45 24.97
C LEU A 104 -7.47 11.19 25.24
N LEU A 105 -6.98 10.00 24.86
CA LEU A 105 -7.62 8.73 25.21
C LEU A 105 -7.56 8.45 26.72
N ARG A 106 -6.41 8.70 27.38
CA ARG A 106 -6.30 8.64 28.85
C ARG A 106 -7.27 9.60 29.52
N GLY A 107 -7.37 10.83 29.01
CA GLY A 107 -8.27 11.86 29.50
C GLY A 107 -9.73 11.47 29.31
N ALA A 108 -10.06 10.92 28.15
CA ALA A 108 -11.40 10.43 27.86
C ALA A 108 -11.80 9.30 28.79
N GLN A 109 -10.88 8.40 29.13
CA GLN A 109 -11.11 7.34 30.10
C GLN A 109 -11.23 7.89 31.53
N TYR A 110 -10.33 8.78 31.94
CA TYR A 110 -10.34 9.40 33.27
C TYR A 110 -11.66 10.14 33.53
N PHE A 111 -12.03 11.07 32.67
CA PHE A 111 -13.25 11.85 32.84
C PHE A 111 -14.52 11.12 32.38
N ASN A 112 -14.39 9.89 31.88
CA ASN A 112 -15.46 9.09 31.30
C ASN A 112 -16.26 9.87 30.24
N THR A 113 -15.60 10.23 29.13
CA THR A 113 -16.20 11.01 28.02
C THR A 113 -16.25 10.18 26.73
N PRO A 114 -17.30 9.36 26.54
CA PRO A 114 -17.39 8.41 25.42
C PRO A 114 -17.30 9.09 24.04
N ARG A 115 -17.85 10.29 23.89
CA ARG A 115 -17.81 11.05 22.63
C ARG A 115 -16.39 11.41 22.21
N LEU A 116 -15.53 11.82 23.16
CA LEU A 116 -14.13 12.12 22.88
C LEU A 116 -13.39 10.85 22.46
N ARG A 117 -13.64 9.74 23.16
CA ARG A 117 -13.08 8.42 22.81
C ARG A 117 -13.47 7.97 21.39
N ILE A 118 -14.71 8.17 20.97
CA ILE A 118 -15.16 7.88 19.59
C ILE A 118 -14.37 8.70 18.58
N HIS A 119 -14.22 10.02 18.79
CA HIS A 119 -13.45 10.85 17.87
C HIS A 119 -11.95 10.53 17.84
N CYS A 120 -11.36 10.13 18.97
CA CYS A 120 -10.00 9.61 19.01
C CYS A 120 -9.89 8.30 18.21
N ASN A 121 -10.86 7.38 18.35
CA ASN A 121 -10.93 6.14 17.58
C ASN A 121 -11.01 6.42 16.07
N ASP A 122 -11.92 7.30 15.65
CA ASP A 122 -12.07 7.70 14.25
C ASP A 122 -10.80 8.32 13.68
N PHE A 123 -10.13 9.17 14.46
CA PHE A 123 -8.84 9.75 14.07
C PHE A 123 -7.82 8.65 13.83
N LEU A 124 -7.64 7.73 14.78
CA LEU A 124 -6.69 6.62 14.68
C LEU A 124 -6.96 5.77 13.43
N ILE A 125 -8.21 5.34 13.20
CA ILE A 125 -8.59 4.57 12.00
C ILE A 125 -8.17 5.31 10.73
N LYS A 126 -8.50 6.60 10.62
CA LYS A 126 -8.21 7.40 9.43
C LYS A 126 -6.73 7.72 9.27
N SER A 127 -5.94 7.73 10.33
CA SER A 127 -4.52 8.08 10.31
C SER A 127 -3.56 6.89 10.30
N ILE A 128 -4.05 5.65 10.33
CA ILE A 128 -3.21 4.45 10.18
C ILE A 128 -2.38 4.55 8.89
N ARG A 129 -1.08 4.34 9.03
CA ARG A 129 -0.09 4.26 7.96
C ARG A 129 1.03 3.31 8.39
N ARG A 130 1.84 2.88 7.41
CA ARG A 130 2.98 1.98 7.66
C ARG A 130 3.88 2.45 8.81
N ALA A 131 4.12 3.76 8.97
CA ALA A 131 5.00 4.28 10.01
C ALA A 131 4.44 4.24 11.45
N ASN A 132 3.12 4.31 11.63
CA ASN A 132 2.50 4.44 12.95
C ASN A 132 1.66 3.22 13.38
N CYS A 133 1.41 2.26 12.48
CA CYS A 133 0.48 1.16 12.76
C CYS A 133 0.91 0.31 13.96
N LEU A 134 2.20 0.07 14.19
CA LEU A 134 2.67 -0.65 15.38
C LEU A 134 2.36 0.11 16.68
N ARG A 135 2.55 1.44 16.69
CA ARG A 135 2.20 2.28 17.86
C ARG A 135 0.70 2.26 18.09
N TYR A 136 -0.09 2.37 17.02
CA TYR A 136 -1.55 2.37 17.12
C TYR A 136 -2.10 1.03 17.57
N LEU A 137 -1.47 -0.09 17.18
CA LEU A 137 -1.81 -1.39 17.74
C LEU A 137 -1.61 -1.40 19.26
N PHE A 138 -0.50 -0.86 19.77
CA PHE A 138 -0.29 -0.79 21.22
C PHE A 138 -1.31 0.08 21.93
N LEU A 139 -1.67 1.23 21.35
CA LEU A 139 -2.72 2.09 21.88
C LEU A 139 -4.07 1.37 21.86
N ALA A 140 -4.38 0.67 20.77
CA ALA A 140 -5.62 -0.04 20.61
C ALA A 140 -5.77 -1.18 21.62
N GLU A 141 -4.71 -1.93 21.91
CA GLU A 141 -4.70 -2.94 22.96
C GLU A 141 -4.84 -2.30 24.36
N LEU A 142 -4.12 -1.20 24.62
CA LEU A 142 -4.15 -0.51 25.91
C LEU A 142 -5.54 0.08 26.23
N PHE A 143 -6.23 0.61 25.23
CA PHE A 143 -7.52 1.27 25.39
C PHE A 143 -8.69 0.39 24.94
N GLU A 144 -8.48 -0.86 24.53
CA GLU A 144 -9.52 -1.78 24.02
C GLU A 144 -10.28 -1.21 22.80
N LEU A 145 -9.55 -0.62 21.85
CA LEU A 145 -10.09 -0.10 20.59
C LEU A 145 -10.06 -1.19 19.51
N LYS A 146 -11.05 -2.08 19.53
CA LYS A 146 -11.08 -3.29 18.68
C LYS A 146 -10.84 -3.02 17.19
N GLU A 147 -11.56 -2.06 16.62
CA GLU A 147 -11.46 -1.75 15.18
C GLU A 147 -10.06 -1.25 14.79
N VAL A 148 -9.46 -0.38 15.62
CA VAL A 148 -8.07 0.08 15.43
C VAL A 148 -7.09 -1.08 15.58
N SER A 149 -7.31 -1.98 16.55
CA SER A 149 -6.45 -3.16 16.75
C SER A 149 -6.50 -4.07 15.52
N ASP A 150 -7.69 -4.40 15.02
CA ASP A 150 -7.88 -5.27 13.87
C ASP A 150 -7.25 -4.70 12.59
N LEU A 151 -7.44 -3.39 12.34
CA LEU A 151 -6.83 -2.70 11.19
C LEU A 151 -5.31 -2.59 11.31
N ALA A 152 -4.80 -2.21 12.48
CA ALA A 152 -3.36 -2.07 12.71
C ALA A 152 -2.65 -3.42 12.66
N TYR A 153 -3.25 -4.47 13.24
CA TYR A 153 -2.74 -5.84 13.18
C TYR A 153 -2.69 -6.34 11.73
N SER A 154 -3.80 -6.21 10.98
CA SER A 154 -3.85 -6.58 9.56
C SER A 154 -2.80 -5.82 8.75
N GLY A 155 -2.64 -4.52 9.00
CA GLY A 155 -1.61 -3.70 8.37
C GLY A 155 -0.18 -4.18 8.65
N ILE A 156 0.11 -4.66 9.86
CA ILE A 156 1.42 -5.23 10.21
C ILE A 156 1.61 -6.61 9.57
N ARG A 157 0.59 -7.47 9.67
CA ARG A 157 0.59 -8.81 9.09
C ARG A 157 0.82 -8.77 7.58
N ASP A 158 0.11 -7.90 6.87
CA ASP A 158 0.13 -7.81 5.41
C ASP A 158 1.41 -7.14 4.88
N ASN A 159 2.14 -6.43 5.75
CA ASN A 159 3.42 -5.78 5.44
C ASN A 159 4.58 -6.35 6.26
N PHE A 160 4.46 -7.57 6.80
CA PHE A 160 5.49 -8.14 7.68
C PHE A 160 6.86 -8.25 6.99
N HIS A 161 6.88 -8.50 5.69
CA HIS A 161 8.10 -8.49 4.88
C HIS A 161 8.91 -7.19 4.98
N TYR A 162 8.26 -6.04 5.18
CA TYR A 162 8.91 -4.76 5.47
C TYR A 162 9.36 -4.68 6.93
N TRP A 163 8.51 -5.09 7.88
CA TRP A 163 8.85 -5.06 9.31
C TRP A 163 10.03 -5.95 9.69
N ALA A 164 10.22 -7.04 8.95
CA ALA A 164 11.34 -7.95 9.09
C ALA A 164 12.58 -7.54 8.26
N SER A 165 12.52 -6.47 7.47
CA SER A 165 13.68 -5.93 6.74
C SER A 165 14.51 -5.01 7.64
N PRO A 166 15.78 -4.71 7.28
CA PRO A 166 16.63 -3.79 8.05
C PRO A 166 15.98 -2.41 8.29
N GLU A 167 15.16 -1.94 7.34
CA GLU A 167 14.49 -0.64 7.42
C GLU A 167 13.35 -0.64 8.44
N GLY A 168 12.52 -1.70 8.48
CA GLY A 168 11.39 -1.81 9.40
C GLY A 168 11.77 -2.36 10.79
N CYS A 169 12.87 -3.10 10.89
CA CYS A 169 13.18 -3.88 12.08
C CYS A 169 13.42 -3.01 13.33
N MET A 170 13.95 -1.79 13.18
CA MET A 170 14.31 -0.94 14.33
C MET A 170 13.14 -0.69 15.29
N HIS A 171 11.94 -0.47 14.74
CA HIS A 171 10.73 -0.29 15.55
C HIS A 171 10.09 -1.64 15.91
N PHE A 172 10.12 -2.61 15.00
CA PHE A 172 9.49 -3.91 15.18
C PHE A 172 10.16 -4.78 16.26
N MET A 173 11.47 -4.63 16.48
CA MET A 173 12.19 -5.36 17.55
C MET A 173 11.64 -5.04 18.95
N ARG A 174 10.96 -3.91 19.14
CA ARG A 174 10.29 -3.55 20.40
C ARG A 174 8.89 -4.16 20.56
N CYS A 175 8.42 -4.94 19.59
CA CYS A 175 7.12 -5.62 19.64
C CYS A 175 7.00 -6.52 20.89
N PRO A 176 5.90 -6.43 21.66
CA PRO A 176 5.64 -7.30 22.79
C PRO A 176 5.54 -8.78 22.40
N PRO A 177 5.90 -9.72 23.30
CA PRO A 177 5.84 -11.16 23.01
C PRO A 177 4.47 -11.66 22.55
N VAL A 178 3.38 -11.10 23.10
CA VAL A 178 2.01 -11.50 22.76
C VAL A 178 1.70 -11.23 21.29
N ILE A 179 2.00 -10.02 20.81
CA ILE A 179 1.75 -9.61 19.42
C ILE A 179 2.71 -10.34 18.47
N PHE A 180 3.99 -10.42 18.82
CA PHE A 180 4.99 -11.09 18.00
C PHE A 180 4.67 -12.59 17.82
N GLY A 181 4.29 -13.28 18.89
CA GLY A 181 3.85 -14.67 18.84
C GLY A 181 2.57 -14.87 18.04
N ARG A 182 1.62 -13.92 18.13
CA ARG A 182 0.38 -13.93 17.33
C ARG A 182 0.71 -13.82 15.84
N LEU A 183 1.63 -12.93 15.45
CA LEU A 183 2.07 -12.77 14.06
C LEU A 183 2.75 -14.03 13.52
N LEU A 184 3.71 -14.62 14.25
CA LEU A 184 4.41 -15.81 13.78
C LEU A 184 3.50 -17.03 13.60
N ARG A 185 2.50 -17.17 14.47
CA ARG A 185 1.48 -18.22 14.41
C ARG A 185 0.48 -18.00 13.26
N ASP A 186 0.37 -16.79 12.72
CA ASP A 186 -0.57 -16.48 11.66
C ASP A 186 -0.09 -17.07 10.33
N GLU A 187 -0.84 -18.04 9.82
CA GLU A 187 -0.55 -18.67 8.53
C GLU A 187 -0.64 -17.67 7.37
N ASN A 188 -1.44 -16.60 7.50
CA ASN A 188 -1.56 -15.55 6.48
C ASN A 188 -0.52 -14.43 6.64
N LEU A 189 0.53 -14.63 7.43
CA LEU A 189 1.60 -13.64 7.58
C LEU A 189 2.34 -13.40 6.25
N HIS A 190 2.35 -12.15 5.77
CA HIS A 190 3.00 -11.78 4.52
C HIS A 190 4.52 -11.63 4.66
N VAL A 191 5.20 -12.76 4.53
CA VAL A 191 6.66 -12.88 4.46
C VAL A 191 7.11 -13.07 3.02
N LEU A 192 8.37 -12.73 2.71
CA LEU A 192 8.95 -13.12 1.41
C LEU A 192 9.14 -14.64 1.33
N ASN A 193 9.48 -15.26 2.45
CA ASN A 193 9.68 -16.70 2.62
C ASN A 193 9.84 -17.00 4.12
N GLU A 194 9.93 -18.29 4.45
CA GLU A 194 10.11 -18.75 5.82
C GLU A 194 11.47 -18.33 6.43
N ASP A 195 12.51 -18.11 5.61
CA ASP A 195 13.80 -17.60 6.09
C ASP A 195 13.64 -16.27 6.82
N GLN A 196 12.79 -15.39 6.28
CA GLN A 196 12.51 -14.09 6.88
C GLN A 196 11.81 -14.23 8.23
N ALA A 197 10.87 -15.17 8.37
CA ALA A 197 10.18 -15.43 9.64
C ALA A 197 11.16 -15.95 10.71
N LEU A 198 12.01 -16.93 10.37
CA LEU A 198 13.01 -17.45 11.29
C LEU A 198 14.04 -16.39 11.68
N SER A 199 14.53 -15.62 10.71
CA SER A 199 15.48 -14.54 10.95
C SER A 199 14.89 -13.46 11.86
N ALA A 200 13.62 -13.10 11.65
CA ALA A 200 12.89 -12.16 12.51
C ALA A 200 12.76 -12.68 13.94
N LEU A 201 12.43 -13.97 14.14
CA LEU A 201 12.36 -14.60 15.46
C LEU A 201 13.70 -14.52 16.20
N ILE A 202 14.78 -14.95 15.53
CA ILE A 202 16.13 -14.93 16.10
C ILE A 202 16.49 -13.52 16.53
N ASN A 203 16.39 -12.56 15.61
CA ASN A 203 16.76 -11.17 15.87
C ASN A 203 15.91 -10.55 17.02
N TRP A 204 14.62 -10.86 17.07
CA TRP A 204 13.72 -10.38 18.12
C TRP A 204 14.09 -10.93 19.49
N VAL A 205 14.48 -12.20 19.60
CA VAL A 205 14.95 -12.78 20.87
C VAL A 205 16.27 -12.17 21.30
N TYR A 206 17.27 -12.09 20.40
CA TYR A 206 18.58 -11.52 20.73
C TYR A 206 18.54 -10.04 21.13
N PHE A 207 17.57 -9.27 20.63
CA PHE A 207 17.42 -7.86 21.00
C PHE A 207 17.18 -7.64 22.50
N ARG A 208 16.54 -8.60 23.20
CA ARG A 208 16.37 -8.62 24.67
C ARG A 208 16.45 -10.05 25.18
N LYS A 209 17.64 -10.64 25.09
CA LYS A 209 17.87 -12.06 25.37
C LYS A 209 17.28 -12.48 26.73
N ASP A 210 17.62 -11.75 27.80
CA ASP A 210 17.23 -12.07 29.18
C ASP A 210 15.71 -12.17 29.39
N GLU A 211 14.93 -11.31 28.73
CA GLU A 211 13.47 -11.30 28.83
C GLU A 211 12.79 -12.30 27.89
N ARG A 212 13.42 -12.59 26.73
CA ARG A 212 12.74 -13.20 25.58
C ARG A 212 13.11 -14.64 25.29
N GLU A 213 14.25 -15.10 25.78
CA GLU A 213 14.75 -16.47 25.56
C GLU A 213 13.71 -17.54 25.95
N LYS A 214 12.95 -17.31 27.03
CA LYS A 214 11.84 -18.18 27.47
C LYS A 214 10.74 -18.39 26.43
N TYR A 215 10.55 -17.47 25.48
CA TYR A 215 9.53 -17.59 24.43
C TYR A 215 10.05 -18.31 23.18
N PHE A 216 11.37 -18.44 23.02
CA PHE A 216 11.99 -18.96 21.80
C PHE A 216 11.45 -20.34 21.44
N LYS A 217 11.46 -21.28 22.39
CA LYS A 217 10.93 -22.65 22.17
C LYS A 217 9.49 -22.66 21.64
N LYS A 218 8.62 -21.82 22.19
CA LYS A 218 7.22 -21.74 21.78
C LYS A 218 7.09 -21.18 20.36
N PHE A 219 7.82 -20.11 20.05
CA PHE A 219 7.70 -19.43 18.75
C PHE A 219 8.44 -20.15 17.63
N PHE A 220 9.51 -20.87 17.95
CA PHE A 220 10.24 -21.70 16.99
C PHE A 220 9.34 -22.80 16.39
N ASN A 221 8.42 -23.34 17.18
CA ASN A 221 7.42 -24.32 16.70
C ASN A 221 6.40 -23.73 15.71
N TYR A 222 6.35 -22.41 15.53
CA TYR A 222 5.51 -21.77 14.51
C TYR A 222 6.25 -21.56 13.18
N ILE A 223 7.51 -21.99 13.09
CA ILE A 223 8.33 -21.91 11.88
C ILE A 223 8.36 -23.28 11.22
N ASN A 224 8.05 -23.32 9.92
CA ASN A 224 8.19 -24.55 9.15
C ASN A 224 9.64 -24.69 8.65
N LEU A 225 10.49 -25.43 9.37
CA LEU A 225 11.90 -25.61 9.01
C LEU A 225 12.10 -26.20 7.60
N ASN A 226 11.16 -27.00 7.10
CA ASN A 226 11.21 -27.55 5.75
C ASN A 226 11.04 -26.48 4.65
N ALA A 227 10.55 -25.30 5.00
CA ALA A 227 10.42 -24.16 4.09
C ALA A 227 11.61 -23.19 4.16
N VAL A 228 12.53 -23.37 5.12
CA VAL A 228 13.68 -22.50 5.34
C VAL A 228 14.88 -22.96 4.52
N SER A 229 15.64 -22.06 3.89
CA SER A 229 16.83 -22.41 3.12
C SER A 229 17.98 -22.95 3.98
N ASN A 230 18.84 -23.78 3.39
CA ASN A 230 20.01 -24.32 4.08
C ASN A 230 20.93 -23.22 4.65
N LYS A 231 21.07 -22.10 3.92
CA LYS A 231 21.88 -20.95 4.37
C LYS A 231 21.35 -20.39 5.70
N THR A 232 20.04 -20.19 5.78
CA THR A 232 19.40 -19.62 6.97
C THR A 232 19.33 -20.60 8.13
N LEU A 233 19.14 -21.90 7.85
CA LEU A 233 19.24 -22.96 8.85
C LEU A 233 20.64 -23.03 9.49
N MET A 234 21.71 -22.98 8.68
CA MET A 234 23.08 -22.96 9.20
C MET A 234 23.36 -21.71 10.03
N PHE A 235 22.89 -20.54 9.58
CA PHE A 235 22.97 -19.30 10.37
C PHE A 235 22.25 -19.43 11.72
N ALA A 236 21.04 -20.00 11.72
CA ALA A 236 20.27 -20.23 12.93
C ALA A 236 20.98 -21.18 13.90
N SER A 237 21.49 -22.32 13.41
CA SER A 237 22.24 -23.28 14.23
C SER A 237 23.43 -22.64 14.94
N ASN A 238 24.23 -21.86 14.20
CA ASN A 238 25.40 -21.15 14.77
C ASN A 238 25.01 -20.15 15.86
N LYS A 239 23.88 -19.44 15.70
CA LYS A 239 23.39 -18.51 16.72
C LYS A 239 22.92 -19.26 17.96
N LEU A 240 22.16 -20.33 17.77
CA LEU A 240 21.54 -21.11 18.86
C LEU A 240 22.53 -21.76 19.83
N MET A 241 23.78 -21.97 19.41
CA MET A 241 24.86 -22.44 20.30
C MET A 241 25.07 -21.55 21.54
N GLY A 242 24.66 -20.28 21.50
CA GLY A 242 24.79 -19.33 22.62
C GLY A 242 23.55 -19.18 23.53
N MET A 243 22.54 -20.03 23.39
CA MET A 243 21.29 -20.00 24.18
C MET A 243 21.15 -21.24 25.09
N GLU A 244 20.67 -21.03 26.31
CA GLU A 244 20.36 -22.11 27.25
C GLU A 244 19.14 -22.89 26.72
N ASN A 245 19.14 -24.23 26.83
CA ASN A 245 18.09 -25.12 26.32
C ASN A 245 17.85 -25.15 24.79
N SER A 246 18.84 -24.76 23.97
CA SER A 246 18.71 -24.75 22.51
C SER A 246 19.21 -26.00 21.78
N SER A 247 19.76 -26.99 22.51
CA SER A 247 20.29 -28.23 21.92
C SER A 247 19.24 -28.99 21.10
N ALA A 248 18.01 -29.10 21.59
CA ALA A 248 16.93 -29.77 20.85
C ALA A 248 16.57 -29.06 19.52
N HIS A 249 16.58 -27.72 19.50
CA HIS A 249 16.30 -26.96 18.28
C HIS A 249 17.45 -27.07 17.27
N ALA A 250 18.70 -27.08 17.74
CA ALA A 250 19.87 -27.32 16.89
C ALA A 250 19.81 -28.72 16.26
N THR A 251 19.46 -29.75 17.04
CA THR A 251 19.28 -31.12 16.52
C THR A 251 18.17 -31.21 15.46
N LEU A 252 17.04 -30.50 15.64
CA LEU A 252 15.98 -30.42 14.62
C LEU A 252 16.45 -29.75 13.32
N ILE A 253 17.27 -28.71 13.43
CA ILE A 253 17.86 -28.06 12.25
C ILE A 253 18.82 -29.02 11.55
N GLU A 254 19.67 -29.71 12.31
CA GLU A 254 20.62 -30.68 11.77
C GLU A 254 19.90 -31.84 11.07
N SER A 255 18.80 -32.37 11.63
CA SER A 255 18.04 -33.44 10.99
C SER A 255 17.50 -33.02 9.63
N VAL A 256 16.88 -31.84 9.53
CA VAL A 256 16.38 -31.30 8.24
C VAL A 256 17.51 -31.12 7.22
N LEU A 257 18.69 -30.67 7.67
CA LEU A 257 19.86 -30.53 6.79
C LEU A 257 20.42 -31.88 6.32
N VAL A 258 20.34 -32.92 7.14
CA VAL A 258 20.76 -34.28 6.78
C VAL A 258 19.77 -34.90 5.80
N ASP A 259 18.46 -34.81 6.08
CA ASP A 259 17.40 -35.36 5.22
C ASP A 259 17.49 -34.77 3.80
N ARG A 260 17.68 -33.45 3.69
CA ARG A 260 17.86 -32.77 2.39
C ARG A 260 19.11 -33.15 1.62
N LYS A 261 20.14 -33.68 2.28
CA LYS A 261 21.33 -34.22 1.59
C LYS A 261 21.05 -35.59 0.98
N GLN A 262 20.09 -36.33 1.53
CA GLN A 262 19.70 -37.67 1.08
C GLN A 262 18.62 -37.62 0.00
N GLU A 263 17.76 -36.60 0.03
CA GLU A 263 16.70 -36.38 -0.95
C GLU A 263 17.17 -35.69 -2.23
N LYS A 264 16.36 -35.80 -3.30
CA LYS A 264 16.55 -35.00 -4.52
C LYS A 264 16.14 -33.53 -4.26
N PRO A 265 16.73 -32.55 -4.97
CA PRO A 265 16.33 -31.16 -4.85
C PRO A 265 14.81 -30.99 -5.12
N SER A 266 14.06 -30.57 -4.11
CA SER A 266 12.64 -30.26 -4.19
C SER A 266 12.42 -28.76 -3.98
N SER A 267 11.37 -28.20 -4.61
CA SER A 267 11.00 -26.79 -4.41
C SER A 267 10.57 -26.59 -2.95
N LEU A 268 11.11 -25.56 -2.30
CA LEU A 268 10.70 -25.20 -0.93
C LEU A 268 9.28 -24.59 -0.89
N LEU A 269 8.70 -24.30 -2.05
CA LEU A 269 7.42 -23.60 -2.17
C LEU A 269 6.26 -24.36 -1.53
N SER A 270 6.23 -25.69 -1.67
CA SER A 270 5.17 -26.54 -1.11
C SER A 270 5.11 -26.50 0.42
N TYR A 271 6.22 -26.12 1.07
CA TYR A 271 6.32 -26.00 2.52
C TYR A 271 6.08 -24.58 3.02
N GLN A 272 6.05 -23.57 2.14
CA GLN A 272 5.85 -22.18 2.56
C GLN A 272 4.49 -21.98 3.25
N ARG A 273 4.46 -21.08 4.24
CA ARG A 273 3.21 -20.65 4.88
C ARG A 273 2.24 -20.02 3.87
N LYS A 274 0.95 -20.06 4.17
CA LYS A 274 -0.13 -19.57 3.29
C LYS A 274 0.05 -18.11 2.82
N GLY A 275 0.55 -17.25 3.70
CA GLY A 275 0.79 -15.83 3.44
C GLY A 275 2.12 -15.53 2.77
N ALA A 276 3.00 -16.52 2.53
CA ALA A 276 4.27 -16.26 1.86
C ALA A 276 4.02 -15.70 0.44
N LEU A 277 4.77 -14.68 0.07
CA LEU A 277 4.52 -13.88 -1.13
C LEU A 277 5.28 -14.41 -2.35
N LEU A 278 4.57 -14.55 -3.45
CA LEU A 278 5.08 -15.03 -4.74
C LEU A 278 5.11 -13.91 -5.76
N ASP A 279 6.29 -13.68 -6.33
CA ASP A 279 6.43 -12.71 -7.41
C ASP A 279 5.70 -13.22 -8.65
N SER A 280 4.71 -12.44 -9.09
CA SER A 280 3.78 -12.86 -10.10
C SER A 280 3.47 -11.73 -11.07
N VAL A 281 3.31 -12.06 -12.34
CA VAL A 281 2.78 -11.11 -13.33
C VAL A 281 1.31 -11.42 -13.56
N VAL A 282 0.45 -10.43 -13.36
CA VAL A 282 -1.00 -10.60 -13.51
C VAL A 282 -1.45 -9.91 -14.79
N ILE A 283 -2.14 -10.67 -15.64
CA ILE A 283 -2.75 -10.23 -16.89
C ILE A 283 -4.27 -10.17 -16.70
N LEU A 284 -4.89 -9.07 -17.10
CA LEU A 284 -6.30 -8.80 -16.88
C LEU A 284 -6.99 -8.34 -18.16
N GLY A 285 -8.10 -8.98 -18.50
CA GLY A 285 -8.96 -8.61 -19.63
C GLY A 285 -8.29 -8.79 -20.98
N GLY A 286 -8.46 -7.80 -21.85
CA GLY A 286 -8.01 -7.82 -23.24
C GLY A 286 -9.09 -8.31 -24.20
N GLN A 287 -8.68 -8.53 -25.44
CA GLN A 287 -9.53 -8.91 -26.55
C GLN A 287 -9.00 -10.19 -27.19
N LYS A 288 -9.89 -11.16 -27.41
CA LYS A 288 -9.58 -12.41 -28.13
C LYS A 288 -9.60 -12.18 -29.65
N ALA A 289 -9.17 -13.20 -30.39
CA ALA A 289 -9.37 -13.24 -31.84
C ALA A 289 -10.85 -12.96 -32.18
N HIS A 290 -11.10 -12.24 -33.28
CA HIS A 290 -12.42 -11.77 -33.72
C HIS A 290 -13.07 -10.66 -32.87
N GLY A 291 -12.31 -10.02 -31.98
CA GLY A 291 -12.74 -8.79 -31.33
C GLY A 291 -13.57 -8.97 -30.06
N LYS A 292 -13.69 -10.19 -29.53
CA LYS A 292 -14.44 -10.47 -28.30
C LYS A 292 -13.67 -10.03 -27.05
N PHE A 293 -14.25 -9.14 -26.25
CA PHE A 293 -13.64 -8.71 -24.99
C PHE A 293 -13.64 -9.81 -23.93
N ASN A 294 -12.65 -9.78 -23.05
CA ASN A 294 -12.41 -10.77 -22.01
C ASN A 294 -12.51 -10.17 -20.61
N ASP A 295 -12.90 -11.01 -19.64
CA ASP A 295 -12.92 -10.75 -18.20
C ASP A 295 -11.91 -11.63 -17.44
N GLY A 296 -11.20 -12.51 -18.14
CA GLY A 296 -10.19 -13.40 -17.55
C GLY A 296 -9.08 -12.65 -16.81
N VAL A 297 -8.66 -13.26 -15.69
CA VAL A 297 -7.55 -12.80 -14.86
C VAL A 297 -6.60 -13.97 -14.67
N PHE A 298 -5.35 -13.80 -15.12
CA PHE A 298 -4.35 -14.85 -15.12
C PHE A 298 -3.07 -14.38 -14.44
N ALA A 299 -2.58 -15.13 -13.47
CA ALA A 299 -1.32 -14.87 -12.79
C ALA A 299 -0.25 -15.86 -13.25
N TYR A 300 0.86 -15.33 -13.76
CA TYR A 300 2.05 -16.09 -14.05
C TYR A 300 2.98 -16.08 -12.83
N ILE A 301 3.20 -17.24 -12.21
CA ILE A 301 4.08 -17.40 -11.05
C ILE A 301 5.51 -17.59 -11.56
N ILE A 302 6.37 -16.60 -11.29
CA ILE A 302 7.69 -16.50 -11.94
C ILE A 302 8.61 -17.67 -11.55
N GLN A 303 8.60 -18.05 -10.27
CA GLN A 303 9.49 -19.09 -9.73
C GLN A 303 9.16 -20.47 -10.28
N GLU A 304 7.88 -20.75 -10.53
CA GLU A 304 7.39 -22.07 -10.92
C GLU A 304 7.12 -22.19 -12.43
N ASN A 305 7.25 -21.09 -13.18
CA ASN A 305 6.97 -21.05 -14.62
C ASN A 305 5.59 -21.64 -14.95
N LEU A 306 4.55 -21.21 -14.24
CA LEU A 306 3.19 -21.70 -14.40
C LEU A 306 2.17 -20.57 -14.39
N TRP A 307 0.99 -20.85 -14.95
CA TRP A 307 -0.14 -19.94 -15.01
C TRP A 307 -1.27 -20.39 -14.10
N LEU A 308 -1.87 -19.44 -13.40
CA LEU A 308 -3.03 -19.63 -12.54
C LEU A 308 -4.19 -18.77 -13.03
N LYS A 309 -5.39 -19.34 -13.04
CA LYS A 309 -6.62 -18.58 -13.23
C LYS A 309 -7.11 -18.05 -11.88
N LEU A 310 -7.38 -16.75 -11.81
CA LEU A 310 -7.95 -16.08 -10.63
C LEU A 310 -9.43 -15.77 -10.85
N SER A 311 -10.07 -15.15 -9.85
CA SER A 311 -11.45 -14.66 -10.00
C SER A 311 -11.55 -13.63 -11.12
N GLU A 312 -12.48 -13.87 -12.02
CA GLU A 312 -12.73 -13.06 -13.22
C GLU A 312 -13.11 -11.63 -12.85
N MET A 313 -12.77 -10.69 -13.75
CA MET A 313 -13.17 -9.29 -13.60
C MET A 313 -14.70 -9.15 -13.61
N PRO A 314 -15.27 -8.14 -12.94
CA PRO A 314 -16.72 -7.90 -12.94
C PRO A 314 -17.31 -7.48 -14.30
N TYR A 315 -16.46 -7.26 -15.30
CA TYR A 315 -16.82 -6.81 -16.64
C TYR A 315 -15.77 -7.24 -17.66
N ARG A 316 -16.18 -7.37 -18.93
CA ARG A 316 -15.29 -7.68 -20.06
C ARG A 316 -14.76 -6.41 -20.68
N ALA A 317 -13.45 -6.26 -20.77
CA ALA A 317 -12.83 -5.07 -21.35
C ALA A 317 -11.42 -5.30 -21.87
N ALA A 318 -10.99 -4.44 -22.80
CA ALA A 318 -9.61 -4.27 -23.21
C ALA A 318 -9.14 -2.82 -22.99
N ALA A 319 -7.85 -2.55 -23.18
CA ALA A 319 -7.27 -1.20 -23.06
C ALA A 319 -7.51 -0.52 -21.70
N LEU A 320 -7.80 -1.32 -20.66
CA LEU A 320 -7.80 -0.90 -19.27
C LEU A 320 -6.35 -0.78 -18.76
N SER A 321 -6.20 -0.28 -17.55
CA SER A 321 -4.91 -0.18 -16.89
C SER A 321 -4.94 -0.83 -15.53
N ALA A 322 -3.80 -1.37 -15.09
CA ALA A 322 -3.67 -2.06 -13.81
C ALA A 322 -2.38 -1.68 -13.08
N THR A 323 -2.41 -1.68 -11.75
CA THR A 323 -1.23 -1.58 -10.90
C THR A 323 -1.47 -2.28 -9.57
N SER A 324 -0.43 -2.68 -8.86
CA SER A 324 -0.55 -3.30 -7.53
C SER A 324 -0.09 -2.35 -6.43
N ALA A 325 -0.76 -2.40 -5.28
CA ALA A 325 -0.36 -1.69 -4.08
C ALA A 325 -0.70 -2.52 -2.85
N GLY A 326 0.32 -2.95 -2.09
CA GLY A 326 0.14 -3.85 -0.96
C GLY A 326 -0.51 -5.18 -1.37
N ARG A 327 -1.60 -5.56 -0.70
CA ARG A 327 -2.37 -6.79 -0.99
C ARG A 327 -3.35 -6.66 -2.16
N TYR A 328 -3.46 -5.47 -2.77
CA TYR A 328 -4.49 -5.17 -3.76
C TYR A 328 -3.91 -4.98 -5.16
N ILE A 329 -4.67 -5.39 -6.17
CA ILE A 329 -4.49 -4.98 -7.57
C ILE A 329 -5.62 -4.03 -7.92
N TYR A 330 -5.28 -2.86 -8.45
CA TYR A 330 -6.21 -1.84 -8.86
C TYR A 330 -6.33 -1.84 -10.38
N ILE A 331 -7.55 -1.81 -10.89
CA ILE A 331 -7.84 -1.61 -12.31
C ILE A 331 -8.74 -0.41 -12.51
N SER A 332 -8.63 0.20 -13.68
CA SER A 332 -9.61 1.19 -14.10
C SER A 332 -9.74 1.32 -15.61
N GLY A 333 -10.88 1.90 -16.01
CA GLY A 333 -11.18 2.26 -17.38
C GLY A 333 -11.26 1.05 -18.31
N GLY A 334 -10.88 1.30 -19.56
CA GLY A 334 -10.99 0.33 -20.65
C GLY A 334 -12.21 0.56 -21.54
N THR A 335 -12.31 -0.29 -22.55
CA THR A 335 -13.41 -0.29 -23.52
C THR A 335 -14.15 -1.61 -23.44
N THR A 336 -15.48 -1.54 -23.51
CA THR A 336 -16.38 -2.70 -23.62
C THR A 336 -17.05 -2.70 -24.99
N GLU A 337 -17.96 -3.64 -25.22
CA GLU A 337 -18.81 -3.66 -26.41
C GLU A 337 -19.73 -2.43 -26.49
N GLN A 338 -20.16 -1.90 -25.34
CA GLN A 338 -21.16 -0.82 -25.25
C GLN A 338 -20.54 0.55 -25.02
N ILE A 339 -19.39 0.63 -24.34
CA ILE A 339 -18.82 1.89 -23.86
C ILE A 339 -17.34 1.99 -24.24
N SER A 340 -16.99 3.05 -24.96
CA SER A 340 -15.61 3.42 -25.25
C SER A 340 -15.13 4.46 -24.24
N GLY A 341 -14.36 4.02 -23.23
CA GLY A 341 -13.90 4.87 -22.13
C GLY A 341 -14.75 4.72 -20.88
N LEU A 342 -14.53 3.63 -20.13
CA LEU A 342 -15.16 3.41 -18.84
C LEU A 342 -14.62 4.35 -17.77
N LYS A 343 -15.51 4.78 -16.86
CA LYS A 343 -15.13 5.48 -15.63
C LYS A 343 -14.85 4.51 -14.48
N THR A 344 -15.27 3.26 -14.58
CA THR A 344 -15.24 2.33 -13.45
C THR A 344 -13.83 2.02 -13.00
N ALA A 345 -13.66 1.96 -11.68
CA ALA A 345 -12.46 1.47 -11.03
C ALA A 345 -12.81 0.32 -10.08
N TRP A 346 -11.90 -0.62 -9.93
CA TRP A 346 -12.07 -1.79 -9.07
C TRP A 346 -10.76 -2.12 -8.39
N ARG A 347 -10.84 -2.67 -7.17
CA ARG A 347 -9.71 -3.33 -6.53
C ARG A 347 -9.98 -4.83 -6.41
N TYR A 348 -8.96 -5.62 -6.67
CA TYR A 348 -8.92 -7.05 -6.46
C TYR A 348 -8.09 -7.34 -5.22
N ASP A 349 -8.68 -8.09 -4.30
CA ASP A 349 -8.03 -8.53 -3.08
C ASP A 349 -7.31 -9.87 -3.32
N MET A 350 -5.99 -9.85 -3.29
CA MET A 350 -5.18 -11.06 -3.49
C MET A 350 -5.33 -12.05 -2.33
N ASP A 351 -5.75 -11.61 -1.15
CA ASP A 351 -5.96 -12.51 -0.03
C ASP A 351 -7.27 -13.28 -0.14
N ASP A 352 -8.32 -12.59 -0.58
CA ASP A 352 -9.67 -13.15 -0.61
C ASP A 352 -10.06 -13.69 -1.99
N ASN A 353 -9.24 -13.40 -3.03
CA ASN A 353 -9.54 -13.71 -4.43
C ASN A 353 -10.90 -13.12 -4.84
N SER A 354 -11.13 -11.84 -4.51
CA SER A 354 -12.42 -11.18 -4.70
C SER A 354 -12.26 -9.73 -5.18
N TRP A 355 -13.31 -9.22 -5.83
CA TRP A 355 -13.35 -7.87 -6.38
C TRP A 355 -14.23 -6.95 -5.54
N THR A 356 -13.76 -5.73 -5.28
CA THR A 356 -14.54 -4.65 -4.67
C THR A 356 -14.62 -3.46 -5.62
N LYS A 357 -15.83 -2.94 -5.84
CA LYS A 357 -16.01 -1.74 -6.67
C LYS A 357 -15.45 -0.52 -5.95
N LEU A 358 -14.68 0.29 -6.66
CA LEU A 358 -14.20 1.57 -6.19
C LEU A 358 -15.07 2.71 -6.75
N PRO A 359 -14.97 3.91 -6.18
CA PRO A 359 -15.48 5.12 -6.79
C PRO A 359 -15.02 5.26 -8.25
N ASP A 360 -15.93 5.67 -9.11
CA ASP A 360 -15.64 5.90 -10.53
C ASP A 360 -14.64 7.06 -10.70
N LEU A 361 -13.80 6.99 -11.74
CA LEU A 361 -12.97 8.11 -12.16
C LEU A 361 -13.83 9.28 -12.64
N PRO A 362 -13.33 10.52 -12.51
CA PRO A 362 -14.05 11.71 -13.00
C PRO A 362 -14.34 11.66 -14.50
N ILE A 363 -13.43 11.05 -15.27
CA ILE A 363 -13.50 10.90 -16.72
C ILE A 363 -13.30 9.44 -17.13
N GLY A 364 -13.93 9.05 -18.24
CA GLY A 364 -13.85 7.68 -18.75
C GLY A 364 -12.62 7.52 -19.65
N LEU A 365 -11.75 6.55 -19.34
CA LEU A 365 -10.42 6.45 -19.93
C LEU A 365 -10.18 5.12 -20.63
N VAL A 366 -9.42 5.17 -21.73
CA VAL A 366 -8.75 4.03 -22.36
C VAL A 366 -7.27 4.36 -22.55
N PHE A 367 -6.43 3.32 -22.60
CA PHE A 367 -4.99 3.45 -22.85
C PHE A 367 -4.25 4.41 -21.88
N HIS A 368 -4.80 4.67 -20.69
CA HIS A 368 -4.10 5.35 -19.60
C HIS A 368 -3.13 4.39 -18.91
N THR A 369 -2.21 4.95 -18.11
CA THR A 369 -1.29 4.15 -17.30
C THR A 369 -1.60 4.30 -15.83
N MET A 370 -1.83 3.19 -15.14
CA MET A 370 -1.86 3.14 -13.69
C MET A 370 -0.48 2.82 -13.13
N VAL A 371 -0.13 3.47 -12.02
CA VAL A 371 1.14 3.25 -11.34
C VAL A 371 0.97 3.48 -9.85
N THR A 372 1.67 2.69 -9.04
CA THR A 372 1.75 2.89 -7.59
C THR A 372 3.05 3.59 -7.23
N CYS A 373 2.97 4.68 -6.47
CA CYS A 373 4.15 5.40 -5.95
C CYS A 373 3.91 5.76 -4.49
N GLY A 374 4.85 5.42 -3.61
CA GLY A 374 4.69 5.63 -2.16
C GLY A 374 3.47 4.93 -1.57
N GLY A 375 3.04 3.81 -2.16
CA GLY A 375 1.81 3.09 -1.79
C GLY A 375 0.51 3.73 -2.27
N THR A 376 0.55 4.88 -2.93
CA THR A 376 -0.63 5.54 -3.51
C THR A 376 -0.78 5.18 -4.99
N VAL A 377 -2.02 4.94 -5.42
CA VAL A 377 -2.35 4.58 -6.81
C VAL A 377 -2.64 5.84 -7.62
N TYR A 378 -1.99 5.95 -8.77
CA TYR A 378 -2.16 7.03 -9.74
C TYR A 378 -2.70 6.50 -11.07
N SER A 379 -3.50 7.31 -11.74
CA SER A 379 -3.95 7.13 -13.13
C SER A 379 -3.41 8.30 -13.95
N VAL A 380 -2.64 7.98 -15.00
CA VAL A 380 -1.85 8.94 -15.78
C VAL A 380 -2.33 8.94 -17.23
N GLY A 381 -2.81 10.09 -17.69
CA GLY A 381 -3.12 10.33 -19.10
C GLY A 381 -4.26 9.45 -19.63
N GLY A 382 -4.10 9.00 -20.87
CA GLY A 382 -5.08 8.20 -21.59
C GLY A 382 -5.83 9.00 -22.66
N SER A 383 -6.85 8.37 -23.22
CA SER A 383 -7.75 8.99 -24.17
C SER A 383 -9.21 8.80 -23.77
N ILE A 384 -10.02 9.79 -24.12
CA ILE A 384 -11.48 9.78 -23.99
C ILE A 384 -12.10 9.67 -25.37
N ALA A 385 -13.28 9.05 -25.48
CA ALA A 385 -14.02 9.01 -26.74
C ALA A 385 -14.40 10.43 -27.22
N PRO A 386 -14.37 10.71 -28.54
CA PRO A 386 -14.09 9.79 -29.64
C PRO A 386 -12.60 9.60 -29.98
N ARG A 387 -11.67 10.33 -29.34
CA ARG A 387 -10.18 10.18 -29.36
C ARG A 387 -9.52 11.49 -28.93
N ARG A 388 -9.83 11.98 -27.74
CA ARG A 388 -9.17 13.15 -27.15
C ARG A 388 -8.17 12.70 -26.10
N TYR A 389 -6.89 13.01 -26.30
CA TYR A 389 -5.85 12.74 -25.32
C TYR A 389 -6.01 13.66 -24.11
N VAL A 390 -5.72 13.14 -22.92
CA VAL A 390 -5.79 13.89 -21.67
C VAL A 390 -4.43 13.95 -20.99
N SER A 391 -4.17 15.05 -20.29
CA SER A 391 -2.95 15.22 -19.49
C SER A 391 -3.19 14.98 -18.00
N ASN A 392 -4.42 14.79 -17.56
CA ASN A 392 -4.76 14.67 -16.14
C ASN A 392 -4.05 13.48 -15.48
N ILE A 393 -3.57 13.72 -14.26
CA ILE A 393 -3.07 12.70 -13.35
C ILE A 393 -4.04 12.67 -12.17
N TYR A 394 -4.71 11.55 -11.96
CA TYR A 394 -5.58 11.34 -10.81
C TYR A 394 -4.90 10.44 -9.79
N ARG A 395 -5.11 10.69 -8.51
CA ARG A 395 -4.70 9.79 -7.43
C ARG A 395 -5.93 9.27 -6.69
N TYR A 396 -5.88 8.02 -6.26
CA TYR A 396 -6.90 7.47 -5.38
C TYR A 396 -6.60 7.86 -3.94
N ASP A 397 -7.51 8.60 -3.31
CA ASP A 397 -7.46 8.95 -1.90
C ASP A 397 -8.32 7.96 -1.12
N GLU A 398 -7.68 6.97 -0.48
CA GLU A 398 -8.36 5.93 0.29
C GLU A 398 -9.20 6.50 1.44
N ARG A 399 -8.82 7.65 2.01
CA ARG A 399 -9.53 8.26 3.14
C ARG A 399 -10.80 8.96 2.71
N LYS A 400 -10.78 9.56 1.52
CA LYS A 400 -11.96 10.22 0.93
C LYS A 400 -12.82 9.25 0.14
N GLU A 401 -12.32 8.04 -0.11
CA GLU A 401 -12.89 7.10 -1.06
C GLU A 401 -13.24 7.83 -2.37
N ALA A 402 -12.23 8.48 -2.96
CA ALA A 402 -12.42 9.28 -4.16
C ALA A 402 -11.15 9.44 -4.99
N TRP A 403 -11.31 9.56 -6.30
CA TRP A 403 -10.26 9.98 -7.21
C TRP A 403 -10.11 11.50 -7.20
N CYS A 404 -8.95 11.98 -6.79
CA CYS A 404 -8.63 13.41 -6.75
C CYS A 404 -7.67 13.77 -7.88
N LEU A 405 -7.82 14.96 -8.48
CA LEU A 405 -6.84 15.50 -9.42
C LEU A 405 -5.53 15.76 -8.67
N ALA A 406 -4.46 15.06 -9.04
CA ALA A 406 -3.13 15.22 -8.46
C ALA A 406 -2.27 16.22 -9.23
N GLY A 407 -2.50 16.35 -10.54
CA GLY A 407 -1.76 17.27 -11.40
C GLY A 407 -2.00 17.00 -12.87
N LYS A 408 -1.12 17.50 -13.74
CA LYS A 408 -1.21 17.31 -15.19
C LYS A 408 0.18 17.10 -15.81
N MET A 409 0.25 16.24 -16.81
CA MET A 409 1.39 16.10 -17.72
C MET A 409 1.56 17.36 -18.57
N SER A 410 2.78 17.58 -19.05
CA SER A 410 3.12 18.68 -19.97
C SER A 410 2.40 18.54 -21.31
N ILE A 411 2.22 17.30 -21.79
CA ILE A 411 1.56 17.00 -23.06
C ILE A 411 0.44 15.97 -22.83
N PRO A 412 -0.79 16.21 -23.31
CA PRO A 412 -1.86 15.21 -23.31
C PRO A 412 -1.48 14.00 -24.15
N MET A 413 -1.45 12.81 -23.53
CA MET A 413 -0.94 11.58 -24.14
C MET A 413 -1.69 10.35 -23.67
N ASP A 414 -1.79 9.34 -24.54
CA ASP A 414 -2.16 7.97 -24.17
C ASP A 414 -1.05 6.95 -24.50
N GLY A 415 -1.16 5.73 -23.99
CA GLY A 415 -0.19 4.66 -24.24
C GLY A 415 1.19 4.94 -23.65
N THR A 416 1.26 5.77 -22.61
CA THR A 416 2.50 6.18 -21.95
C THR A 416 3.19 5.01 -21.25
N ALA A 417 4.52 5.07 -21.12
CA ALA A 417 5.24 4.25 -20.15
C ALA A 417 5.49 5.08 -18.88
N VAL A 418 5.36 4.47 -17.71
CA VAL A 418 5.60 5.16 -16.43
C VAL A 418 6.46 4.28 -15.54
N ILE A 419 7.50 4.87 -14.96
CA ILE A 419 8.36 4.24 -13.94
C ILE A 419 8.50 5.17 -12.74
N THR A 420 8.58 4.59 -11.54
CA THR A 420 8.73 5.35 -10.30
C THR A 420 10.18 5.35 -9.85
N LYS A 421 10.62 6.44 -9.22
CA LYS A 421 11.87 6.46 -8.45
C LYS A 421 11.58 6.87 -7.01
N GLY A 422 11.86 5.95 -6.09
CA GLY A 422 11.47 6.09 -4.69
C GLY A 422 9.96 6.27 -4.52
N ASP A 423 9.57 6.94 -3.44
CA ASP A 423 8.17 7.11 -3.06
C ASP A 423 7.55 8.45 -3.50
N ARG A 424 8.25 9.22 -4.35
CA ARG A 424 7.87 10.61 -4.69
C ARG A 424 7.74 10.92 -6.18
N ASN A 425 8.56 10.31 -7.04
CA ASN A 425 8.69 10.78 -8.42
C ASN A 425 8.14 9.76 -9.42
N LEU A 426 7.27 10.24 -10.32
CA LEU A 426 6.82 9.50 -11.50
C LEU A 426 7.56 10.02 -12.73
N TYR A 427 8.17 9.13 -13.50
CA TYR A 427 8.75 9.46 -14.80
C TYR A 427 7.82 8.95 -15.88
N ILE A 428 7.17 9.87 -16.57
CA ILE A 428 6.16 9.61 -17.59
C ILE A 428 6.83 9.81 -18.94
N VAL A 429 6.96 8.73 -19.68
CA VAL A 429 7.75 8.67 -20.90
C VAL A 429 6.86 8.32 -22.06
N THR A 430 6.94 9.15 -23.11
CA THR A 430 6.41 8.99 -24.48
C THR A 430 5.03 8.32 -24.62
N GLY A 431 4.11 9.01 -25.28
CA GLY A 431 2.82 8.45 -25.65
C GLY A 431 2.39 8.88 -27.05
N ARG A 432 1.17 8.52 -27.44
CA ARG A 432 0.52 9.10 -28.63
C ARG A 432 -0.13 10.41 -28.22
N CYS A 433 0.11 11.46 -28.99
CA CYS A 433 -0.47 12.78 -28.81
C CYS A 433 -0.97 13.33 -30.15
N LEU A 434 -1.64 14.48 -30.10
CA LEU A 434 -2.01 15.24 -31.30
C LEU A 434 -0.96 16.32 -31.55
N VAL A 435 -0.31 16.27 -32.72
CA VAL A 435 0.58 17.33 -33.20
C VAL A 435 -0.01 17.91 -34.48
N LYS A 436 -0.39 19.19 -34.45
CA LYS A 436 -1.02 19.90 -35.57
C LYS A 436 -2.22 19.14 -36.17
N GLY A 437 -3.01 18.46 -35.34
CA GLY A 437 -4.19 17.69 -35.75
C GLY A 437 -3.90 16.26 -36.20
N TYR A 438 -2.63 15.84 -36.30
CA TYR A 438 -2.24 14.47 -36.66
C TYR A 438 -1.84 13.68 -35.42
N ILE A 439 -2.17 12.39 -35.41
CA ILE A 439 -1.68 11.46 -34.38
C ILE A 439 -0.18 11.32 -34.60
N SER A 440 0.60 11.74 -33.61
CA SER A 440 2.04 11.57 -33.57
C SER A 440 2.45 10.94 -32.25
N ARG A 441 3.66 10.42 -32.20
CA ARG A 441 4.32 10.10 -30.93
C ARG A 441 5.36 11.16 -30.65
N VAL A 442 5.54 11.49 -29.38
CA VAL A 442 6.51 12.51 -28.94
C VAL A 442 7.49 11.92 -27.93
N GLY A 443 8.77 12.25 -28.11
CA GLY A 443 9.86 11.86 -27.23
C GLY A 443 9.89 12.84 -26.08
N VAL A 444 9.12 12.57 -25.03
CA VAL A 444 9.04 13.40 -23.83
C VAL A 444 9.19 12.54 -22.58
N VAL A 445 9.91 13.06 -21.60
CA VAL A 445 9.91 12.58 -20.22
C VAL A 445 9.46 13.70 -19.30
N ASP A 446 8.32 13.53 -18.66
CA ASP A 446 7.89 14.36 -17.53
C ASP A 446 8.32 13.67 -16.22
N CYS A 447 9.03 14.40 -15.36
CA CYS A 447 9.23 14.04 -13.97
C CYS A 447 8.15 14.75 -13.14
N PHE A 448 7.17 13.98 -12.68
CA PHE A 448 6.07 14.47 -11.86
C PHE A 448 6.35 14.19 -10.37
N ASP A 449 6.29 15.24 -9.56
CA ASP A 449 6.46 15.18 -8.12
C ASP A 449 5.11 15.01 -7.43
N THR A 450 4.91 13.88 -6.75
CA THR A 450 3.64 13.54 -6.11
C THR A 450 3.28 14.42 -4.91
N ASN A 451 4.25 15.13 -4.33
CA ASN A 451 4.01 16.02 -3.19
C ASN A 451 3.52 17.39 -3.64
N THR A 452 4.17 17.98 -4.66
CA THR A 452 3.78 19.31 -5.16
C THR A 452 2.60 19.22 -6.12
N GLY A 453 2.47 18.10 -6.85
CA GLY A 453 1.47 17.94 -7.90
C GLY A 453 1.88 18.56 -9.24
N ASP A 454 3.18 18.81 -9.42
CA ASP A 454 3.72 19.50 -10.59
C ASP A 454 4.74 18.64 -11.34
N VAL A 455 4.85 18.89 -12.65
CA VAL A 455 5.97 18.41 -13.45
C VAL A 455 7.18 19.29 -13.15
N VAL A 456 8.15 18.76 -12.42
CA VAL A 456 9.36 19.47 -11.99
C VAL A 456 10.47 19.45 -13.05
N GLN A 457 10.39 18.53 -14.01
CA GLN A 457 11.34 18.42 -15.11
C GLN A 457 10.66 17.86 -16.36
N CYS A 458 10.96 18.45 -17.52
CA CYS A 458 10.48 17.99 -18.82
C CYS A 458 11.67 17.87 -19.77
N ILE A 459 11.85 16.70 -20.39
CA ILE A 459 12.95 16.43 -21.33
C ILE A 459 12.36 15.97 -22.65
N THR A 460 12.68 16.66 -23.74
CA THR A 460 12.27 16.26 -25.09
C THR A 460 13.43 15.64 -25.87
N PHE A 461 13.17 14.65 -26.71
CA PHE A 461 14.18 13.99 -27.53
C PHE A 461 13.58 13.43 -28.84
N PRO A 462 14.40 13.14 -29.86
CA PRO A 462 13.91 12.65 -31.16
C PRO A 462 13.13 11.34 -31.04
N ILE A 463 12.04 11.21 -31.81
CA ILE A 463 11.10 10.08 -31.73
C ILE A 463 11.42 9.01 -32.76
N GLU A 464 11.49 7.75 -32.34
CA GLU A 464 11.40 6.58 -33.23
C GLU A 464 10.62 5.39 -32.62
N PHE A 465 9.82 5.62 -31.58
CA PHE A 465 9.13 4.53 -30.88
C PHE A 465 7.75 4.27 -31.44
N ASN A 466 7.54 3.11 -32.07
CA ASN A 466 6.22 2.68 -32.55
C ASN A 466 5.39 1.95 -31.48
N HIS A 467 5.97 1.63 -30.32
CA HIS A 467 5.33 0.85 -29.25
C HIS A 467 5.59 1.50 -27.88
N ARG A 468 4.93 1.00 -26.83
CA ARG A 468 5.18 1.43 -25.45
C ARG A 468 6.62 1.04 -25.09
N PRO A 469 7.51 2.00 -24.74
CA PRO A 469 8.89 1.65 -24.45
C PRO A 469 8.99 0.95 -23.11
N LEU A 470 10.06 0.18 -22.96
CA LEU A 470 10.48 -0.35 -21.69
C LEU A 470 11.34 0.69 -20.96
N LEU A 471 11.10 0.84 -19.66
CA LEU A 471 11.81 1.78 -18.81
C LEU A 471 12.61 1.00 -17.76
N SER A 472 13.85 1.44 -17.53
CA SER A 472 14.71 0.96 -16.43
C SER A 472 15.66 2.04 -15.96
N PHE A 473 16.18 1.89 -14.74
CA PHE A 473 17.25 2.71 -14.21
C PHE A 473 18.55 1.90 -14.16
N HIS A 474 19.58 2.33 -14.86
CA HIS A 474 20.91 1.69 -14.79
C HIS A 474 21.77 2.28 -13.66
N GLN A 475 21.55 3.56 -13.35
CA GLN A 475 22.13 4.31 -12.24
C GLN A 475 21.07 5.26 -11.70
N ASP A 476 21.34 5.89 -10.55
CA ASP A 476 20.42 6.83 -9.93
C ASP A 476 19.93 7.95 -10.88
N ASN A 477 20.76 8.39 -11.82
CA ASN A 477 20.44 9.57 -12.64
C ASN A 477 20.25 9.26 -14.12
N ILE A 478 20.27 7.98 -14.52
CA ILE A 478 20.18 7.57 -15.92
C ILE A 478 18.93 6.71 -16.09
N LEU A 479 17.92 7.31 -16.72
CA LEU A 479 16.71 6.62 -17.16
C LEU A 479 16.96 6.06 -18.57
N CYS A 480 16.90 4.74 -18.69
CA CYS A 480 17.01 4.07 -19.97
C CYS A 480 15.60 3.84 -20.54
N VAL A 481 15.42 4.26 -21.79
CA VAL A 481 14.19 4.11 -22.56
C VAL A 481 14.49 3.20 -23.73
N HIS A 482 13.99 1.98 -23.67
CA HIS A 482 14.28 0.93 -24.62
C HIS A 482 13.06 0.68 -25.52
N SER A 483 13.32 0.54 -26.81
CA SER A 483 12.34 0.12 -27.82
C SER A 483 12.94 -0.96 -28.71
N HIS A 484 12.11 -1.65 -29.49
CA HIS A 484 12.53 -2.68 -30.43
C HIS A 484 13.68 -2.29 -31.38
N ARG A 485 13.80 -1.01 -31.74
CA ARG A 485 14.83 -0.53 -32.67
C ARG A 485 15.97 0.23 -32.02
N GLN A 486 15.71 0.88 -30.89
CA GLN A 486 16.65 1.87 -30.32
C GLN A 486 16.54 1.96 -28.81
N SER A 487 17.68 2.28 -28.19
CA SER A 487 17.80 2.63 -26.78
C SER A 487 18.18 4.10 -26.66
N VAL A 488 17.56 4.79 -25.71
CA VAL A 488 17.87 6.19 -25.37
C VAL A 488 18.19 6.25 -23.89
N GLU A 489 19.35 6.82 -23.56
CA GLU A 489 19.73 7.08 -22.18
C GLU A 489 19.48 8.55 -21.85
N ILE A 490 18.70 8.79 -20.80
CA ILE A 490 18.30 10.12 -20.38
C ILE A 490 19.00 10.42 -19.07
N ASN A 491 19.98 11.32 -19.14
CA ASN A 491 20.65 11.84 -17.96
C ASN A 491 19.76 12.89 -17.30
N LEU A 492 19.16 12.53 -16.17
CA LEU A 492 18.20 13.36 -15.44
C LEU A 492 18.87 14.58 -14.79
N GLN A 493 20.15 14.51 -14.41
CA GLN A 493 20.86 15.66 -13.86
C GLN A 493 21.25 16.68 -14.93
N LYS A 494 21.72 16.20 -16.08
CA LYS A 494 22.17 17.05 -17.20
C LYS A 494 21.03 17.44 -18.14
N ILE A 495 19.82 16.91 -17.90
CA ILE A 495 18.62 17.14 -18.72
C ILE A 495 18.91 16.85 -20.20
N LYS A 496 19.63 15.74 -20.46
CA LYS A 496 20.13 15.42 -21.80
C LYS A 496 19.83 13.97 -22.15
N ALA A 497 19.21 13.77 -23.31
CA ALA A 497 19.04 12.47 -23.92
C ALA A 497 20.20 12.17 -24.88
N ASN A 498 20.81 11.00 -24.74
CA ASN A 498 21.82 10.49 -25.64
C ASN A 498 21.30 9.21 -26.30
N LYS A 499 21.38 9.14 -27.62
CA LYS A 499 21.03 7.93 -28.38
C LYS A 499 22.15 6.91 -28.20
N THR A 500 21.81 5.68 -27.83
CA THR A 500 22.77 4.58 -27.74
C THR A 500 22.52 3.59 -28.89
N THR A 501 23.59 2.99 -29.39
CA THR A 501 23.57 2.01 -30.50
C THR A 501 23.18 0.60 -30.05
N THR A 502 22.83 0.40 -28.78
CA THR A 502 22.38 -0.88 -28.25
C THR A 502 20.98 -1.22 -28.77
N SER A 503 20.92 -2.18 -29.69
CA SER A 503 19.68 -2.77 -30.20
C SER A 503 19.01 -3.59 -29.10
N VAL A 504 17.73 -3.38 -28.85
CA VAL A 504 16.94 -4.29 -28.02
C VAL A 504 16.79 -5.60 -28.79
N PRO A 505 17.03 -6.76 -28.17
CA PRO A 505 16.90 -8.05 -28.84
C PRO A 505 15.45 -8.27 -29.28
N LEU A 506 15.26 -8.69 -30.54
CA LEU A 506 13.97 -9.17 -31.04
C LEU A 506 13.43 -10.29 -30.14
N LEU A 507 12.11 -10.48 -30.09
CA LEU A 507 11.55 -11.67 -29.44
C LEU A 507 12.17 -12.94 -30.07
N PRO A 508 12.22 -14.07 -29.33
CA PRO A 508 12.68 -15.33 -29.87
C PRO A 508 12.10 -15.64 -31.26
N ASN A 509 12.91 -16.25 -32.12
CA ASN A 509 12.58 -16.58 -33.52
C ASN A 509 12.34 -15.39 -34.46
N ASN A 510 12.94 -14.23 -34.18
CA ASN A 510 12.77 -13.00 -34.96
C ASN A 510 11.30 -12.54 -35.05
N CYS A 511 10.47 -12.88 -34.05
CA CYS A 511 9.09 -12.42 -34.00
C CYS A 511 9.09 -10.90 -33.76
N PRO A 512 8.45 -10.12 -34.65
CA PRO A 512 8.37 -8.68 -34.48
C PRO A 512 7.39 -8.34 -33.32
N LEU A 513 7.74 -7.31 -32.56
CA LEU A 513 7.03 -6.88 -31.35
C LEU A 513 5.91 -5.89 -31.74
N ASP A 514 4.88 -6.41 -32.41
CA ASP A 514 4.03 -5.65 -33.33
C ASP A 514 2.78 -4.98 -32.71
N VAL A 515 2.86 -4.52 -31.44
CA VAL A 515 1.88 -3.68 -30.69
C VAL A 515 1.03 -4.45 -29.66
N SER A 516 0.60 -3.75 -28.61
CA SER A 516 -0.41 -4.17 -27.62
C SER A 516 -0.04 -5.30 -26.64
N HIS A 517 1.24 -5.62 -26.50
CA HIS A 517 1.70 -6.60 -25.52
C HIS A 517 1.43 -6.15 -24.08
N ALA A 518 1.11 -7.10 -23.20
CA ALA A 518 1.30 -6.95 -21.76
C ALA A 518 2.81 -6.88 -21.48
N ILE A 519 3.28 -5.73 -20.98
CA ILE A 519 4.69 -5.52 -20.63
C ILE A 519 4.80 -5.09 -19.17
N CYS A 520 5.71 -5.73 -18.43
CA CYS A 520 6.01 -5.36 -17.06
C CYS A 520 7.48 -5.61 -16.73
N SER A 521 8.11 -4.70 -15.99
CA SER A 521 9.43 -4.91 -15.41
C SER A 521 9.34 -5.80 -14.17
N ILE A 522 10.30 -6.70 -14.00
CA ILE A 522 10.44 -7.60 -12.85
C ILE A 522 11.79 -7.31 -12.18
N GLY A 523 11.75 -6.60 -11.05
CA GLY A 523 12.96 -6.06 -10.44
C GLY A 523 13.69 -5.11 -11.39
N ASP A 524 15.01 -5.04 -11.27
CA ASP A 524 15.82 -4.01 -11.97
C ASP A 524 16.33 -4.45 -13.35
N SER A 525 16.18 -5.72 -13.72
CA SER A 525 16.87 -6.25 -14.90
C SER A 525 16.09 -7.29 -15.70
N ARG A 526 14.82 -7.53 -15.40
CA ARG A 526 14.02 -8.51 -16.15
C ARG A 526 12.75 -7.89 -16.68
N VAL A 527 12.30 -8.36 -17.84
CA VAL A 527 11.14 -7.82 -18.53
C VAL A 527 10.27 -8.96 -18.96
N PHE A 528 9.02 -8.92 -18.53
CA PHE A 528 7.99 -9.84 -18.98
C PHE A 528 7.25 -9.24 -20.17
N VAL A 529 7.02 -10.05 -21.20
CA VAL A 529 6.22 -9.70 -22.38
C VAL A 529 5.27 -10.85 -22.68
N CYS A 530 3.99 -10.56 -22.88
CA CYS A 530 2.97 -11.56 -23.22
C CYS A 530 1.92 -11.01 -24.17
N GLY A 531 1.40 -11.86 -25.05
CA GLY A 531 0.31 -11.51 -25.95
C GLY A 531 0.77 -10.54 -27.04
N GLY A 532 -0.12 -9.64 -27.44
CA GLY A 532 0.12 -8.64 -28.48
C GLY A 532 -0.20 -9.16 -29.88
N VAL A 533 -0.18 -8.24 -30.84
CA VAL A 533 -0.65 -8.50 -32.20
C VAL A 533 0.52 -8.50 -33.17
N THR A 534 0.48 -9.38 -34.17
CA THR A 534 1.39 -9.38 -35.31
C THR A 534 0.58 -9.15 -36.58
N THR A 535 0.95 -8.11 -37.33
CA THR A 535 0.34 -7.83 -38.64
C THR A 535 1.10 -8.59 -39.72
N THR A 536 0.42 -9.46 -40.46
CA THR A 536 0.99 -10.04 -41.67
C THR A 536 1.14 -8.95 -42.73
N SER A 537 2.21 -9.02 -43.52
CA SER A 537 2.61 -8.00 -44.50
C SER A 537 1.73 -7.89 -45.74
N ASP A 538 0.63 -8.65 -45.84
CA ASP A 538 -0.26 -8.65 -47.01
C ASP A 538 -1.35 -7.58 -46.90
N VAL A 539 -1.23 -6.57 -47.75
CA VAL A 539 -2.00 -5.32 -47.76
C VAL A 539 -3.49 -5.52 -48.13
N GLN A 540 -3.93 -6.73 -48.48
CA GLN A 540 -5.27 -7.00 -49.00
C GLN A 540 -6.26 -7.60 -47.99
N THR A 541 -5.81 -8.24 -46.92
CA THR A 541 -6.68 -8.65 -45.80
C THR A 541 -6.10 -8.12 -44.49
N LYS A 542 -6.92 -7.42 -43.68
CA LYS A 542 -6.52 -6.97 -42.34
C LYS A 542 -6.56 -8.17 -41.35
N ASP A 543 -5.87 -9.25 -41.69
CA ASP A 543 -5.76 -10.40 -40.80
C ASP A 543 -4.61 -10.13 -39.83
N TYR A 544 -4.95 -9.96 -38.56
CA TYR A 544 -3.97 -9.81 -37.49
C TYR A 544 -3.99 -11.06 -36.62
N THR A 545 -2.81 -11.55 -36.24
CA THR A 545 -2.69 -12.73 -35.37
C THR A 545 -2.29 -12.28 -33.97
N ILE A 546 -2.89 -12.89 -32.94
CA ILE A 546 -2.53 -12.60 -31.56
C ILE A 546 -1.45 -13.59 -31.14
N ASN A 547 -0.32 -13.10 -30.64
CA ASN A 547 0.78 -13.93 -30.20
C ASN A 547 0.35 -14.75 -28.95
N PRO A 548 0.38 -16.10 -29.01
CA PRO A 548 -0.07 -16.94 -27.92
C PRO A 548 1.01 -17.22 -26.88
N ASN A 549 2.18 -16.56 -26.93
CA ASN A 549 3.33 -16.86 -26.09
C ASN A 549 3.61 -15.78 -25.05
N ALA A 550 4.39 -16.17 -24.05
CA ALA A 550 4.98 -15.28 -23.04
C ALA A 550 6.50 -15.47 -23.00
N TYR A 551 7.20 -14.37 -22.75
CA TYR A 551 8.66 -14.29 -22.79
C TYR A 551 9.19 -13.49 -21.60
N LEU A 552 10.40 -13.84 -21.18
CA LEU A 552 11.18 -13.12 -20.17
C LEU A 552 12.51 -12.71 -20.78
N LEU A 553 12.80 -11.42 -20.84
CA LEU A 553 14.11 -10.89 -21.17
C LEU A 553 14.91 -10.70 -19.90
N ASP A 554 16.14 -11.22 -19.86
CA ASP A 554 17.16 -10.75 -18.93
C ASP A 554 17.94 -9.61 -19.60
N GLN A 555 17.83 -8.40 -19.06
CA GLN A 555 18.47 -7.21 -19.62
C GLN A 555 19.98 -7.20 -19.41
N LYS A 556 20.52 -7.99 -18.47
CA LYS A 556 21.98 -8.07 -18.23
C LYS A 556 22.65 -8.93 -19.29
N THR A 557 22.02 -10.03 -19.67
CA THR A 557 22.55 -10.94 -20.69
C THR A 557 22.04 -10.62 -22.10
N GLY A 558 20.90 -9.93 -22.20
CA GLY A 558 20.18 -9.72 -23.46
C GLY A 558 19.44 -10.97 -23.95
N GLU A 559 19.36 -12.03 -23.14
CA GLU A 559 18.77 -13.29 -23.55
C GLU A 559 17.27 -13.35 -23.26
N TRP A 560 16.52 -13.87 -24.23
CA TRP A 560 15.10 -14.17 -24.08
C TRP A 560 14.89 -15.63 -23.68
N LYS A 561 14.03 -15.83 -22.70
CA LYS A 561 13.52 -17.14 -22.30
C LYS A 561 12.04 -17.23 -22.64
N THR A 562 11.65 -18.26 -23.39
CA THR A 562 10.25 -18.61 -23.59
C THR A 562 9.69 -19.22 -22.30
N LEU A 563 8.53 -18.73 -21.87
CA LEU A 563 7.86 -19.16 -20.64
C LEU A 563 6.75 -20.18 -20.96
N ALA A 564 6.11 -20.69 -19.91
CA ALA A 564 4.88 -21.46 -20.09
C ALA A 564 3.86 -20.64 -20.90
N PRO A 565 3.14 -21.28 -21.85
CA PRO A 565 2.20 -20.57 -22.69
C PRO A 565 1.04 -20.02 -21.85
N PRO A 566 0.63 -18.75 -22.05
CA PRO A 566 -0.55 -18.20 -21.40
C PRO A 566 -1.80 -19.03 -21.74
N PRO A 567 -2.79 -19.10 -20.83
CA PRO A 567 -4.04 -19.82 -21.09
C PRO A 567 -4.81 -19.28 -22.29
N GLU A 568 -4.65 -17.98 -22.58
CA GLU A 568 -5.35 -17.30 -23.67
C GLU A 568 -4.44 -16.30 -24.39
N ALA A 569 -4.57 -16.21 -25.71
CA ALA A 569 -3.93 -15.17 -26.52
C ALA A 569 -4.79 -13.90 -26.49
N LEU A 570 -4.22 -12.79 -25.99
CA LEU A 570 -4.95 -11.55 -25.71
C LEU A 570 -4.29 -10.33 -26.36
N ASP A 571 -5.12 -9.49 -26.99
CA ASP A 571 -4.78 -8.14 -27.46
C ASP A 571 -5.20 -7.09 -26.41
N CYS A 572 -4.35 -6.08 -26.20
CA CYS A 572 -4.53 -5.00 -25.24
C CYS A 572 -4.94 -5.43 -23.80
N PRO A 573 -4.37 -6.51 -23.22
CA PRO A 573 -4.63 -6.80 -21.82
C PRO A 573 -3.91 -5.80 -20.91
N ALA A 574 -4.46 -5.56 -19.72
CA ALA A 574 -3.71 -4.90 -18.66
C ALA A 574 -2.71 -5.87 -18.03
N CYS A 575 -1.62 -5.32 -17.50
CA CYS A 575 -0.53 -6.08 -16.91
C CYS A 575 0.06 -5.34 -15.72
N CYS A 576 0.31 -6.06 -14.62
CA CYS A 576 1.06 -5.53 -13.48
C CYS A 576 1.84 -6.63 -12.76
N LEU A 577 2.97 -6.25 -12.15
CA LEU A 577 3.66 -7.09 -11.17
C LEU A 577 2.88 -7.07 -9.86
N ALA A 578 2.71 -8.22 -9.23
CA ALA A 578 2.07 -8.35 -7.93
C ALA A 578 2.75 -9.44 -7.09
N LYS A 579 2.54 -9.39 -5.79
CA LYS A 579 3.04 -10.38 -4.83
C LYS A 579 1.85 -11.17 -4.30
N LEU A 580 1.57 -12.32 -4.91
CA LEU A 580 0.40 -13.14 -4.56
C LEU A 580 0.73 -14.05 -3.36
N PRO A 581 -0.19 -14.24 -2.41
CA PRO A 581 0.04 -15.16 -1.30
C PRO A 581 -0.02 -16.63 -1.77
N CYS A 582 0.87 -17.47 -1.25
CA CYS A 582 0.98 -18.91 -1.56
C CYS A 582 -0.34 -19.68 -1.44
N LYS A 583 -1.26 -19.26 -0.57
CA LYS A 583 -2.57 -19.90 -0.40
C LYS A 583 -3.40 -19.97 -1.69
N ILE A 584 -3.11 -19.13 -2.68
CA ILE A 584 -3.78 -19.20 -4.00
C ILE A 584 -3.40 -20.49 -4.72
N LEU A 585 -2.17 -20.98 -4.57
CA LEU A 585 -1.74 -22.26 -5.14
C LEU A 585 -2.46 -23.46 -4.49
N GLN A 586 -2.80 -23.35 -3.21
CA GLN A 586 -3.44 -24.44 -2.44
C GLN A 586 -4.95 -24.56 -2.70
N ARG A 587 -5.55 -23.63 -3.45
CA ARG A 587 -6.97 -23.68 -3.84
C ARG A 587 -7.20 -24.44 -5.15
N ILE A 588 -6.14 -24.96 -5.75
CA ILE A 588 -6.08 -25.77 -6.98
C ILE A 588 -5.83 -27.20 -6.56
#